data_AF-A0AAW5CG90-F1
#
_entry.id   AF-A0AAW5CG90-F1
#
_cell.length_a   1.000
_cell.length_b   1.000
_cell.length_c   1.000
_cell.angle_alpha   90.00
_cell.angle_beta   90.00
_cell.angle_gamma   90.00
#
_symmetry.space_group_name_H-M   'P 1'
#
loop_
_entity.id
_entity.type
_entity.pdbx_description
1 polymer ?
#
loop_
_entity_poly.entity_id
_entity_poly.type
_entity_poly.pdbx_seq_one_letter_code
_entity_poly.pdbx_strand_id
1 'polypeptide(L)'
;MKKIEYFCCLLGLVLTGLACQDDDETTVIPKPEGITYGTVTDKGGNVYKTLTIGNQTWLAENFRYRPDEATAADLVTYGESYGGTERAILEGTNMNSYQTFCRNYSGRKFLLYLREQLLAADEAGRLNTSSPYGVDWIVTQVGNYTIPNLLSYNMHDDIKDELMAIWNDAVNYYFKVDQDYLTRFGYLYSYEGALKAVKEGAPEGFHLPTDAEWMMLERHLGMDAGELEGLENWRGHAGELLKTGEQGIGFDALYGGAAVYALSTAYNSRYVYKNEGAYFWSSDQIVISDSLSNGIVRNISLYHSGIRRMTSRLISTTENVRPSYSVRLVK
;
A
#
# COMPACT_ATOMS: atom_id res chain seq x y z
N MET A 1 -37.74 2.57 -35.67
CA MET A 1 -38.94 2.37 -34.82
C MET A 1 -39.20 0.88 -34.66
N LYS A 2 -38.86 0.31 -33.50
CA LYS A 2 -39.48 -0.86 -32.84
C LYS A 2 -38.75 -1.02 -31.49
N LYS A 3 -39.45 -0.64 -30.42
CA LYS A 3 -39.01 -0.76 -29.03
C LYS A 3 -39.07 -2.23 -28.64
N ILE A 4 -38.03 -2.74 -27.99
CA ILE A 4 -38.04 -4.06 -27.33
C ILE A 4 -38.23 -3.79 -25.85
N GLU A 5 -39.36 -4.23 -25.32
CA GLU A 5 -39.74 -4.15 -23.90
C GLU A 5 -39.19 -5.39 -23.18
N TYR A 6 -38.36 -5.20 -22.16
CA TYR A 6 -37.93 -6.28 -21.28
C TYR A 6 -38.96 -6.48 -20.18
N PHE A 7 -39.59 -7.65 -20.20
CA PHE A 7 -40.55 -8.14 -19.23
C PHE A 7 -39.82 -8.57 -17.95
N CYS A 8 -40.04 -7.86 -16.85
CA CYS A 8 -39.55 -8.20 -15.52
C CYS A 8 -40.31 -9.41 -14.94
N CYS A 9 -39.65 -10.55 -14.82
CA CYS A 9 -40.13 -11.64 -13.97
C CYS A 9 -39.62 -11.44 -12.53
N LEU A 10 -40.48 -10.87 -11.69
CA LEU A 10 -40.41 -10.92 -10.23
C LEU A 10 -40.63 -12.36 -9.77
N LEU A 11 -39.60 -12.99 -9.21
CA LEU A 11 -39.72 -14.23 -8.44
C LEU A 11 -39.44 -13.91 -6.97
N GLY A 12 -40.47 -14.09 -6.15
CA GLY A 12 -40.60 -13.59 -4.80
C GLY A 12 -39.59 -14.16 -3.82
N LEU A 13 -38.99 -13.25 -3.05
CA LEU A 13 -38.25 -13.52 -1.83
C LEU A 13 -39.27 -13.72 -0.69
N VAL A 14 -39.33 -14.94 -0.18
CA VAL A 14 -40.06 -15.28 1.05
C VAL A 14 -39.31 -14.65 2.22
N LEU A 15 -39.90 -13.61 2.81
CA LEU A 15 -39.50 -13.05 4.09
C LEU A 15 -39.77 -14.07 5.20
N THR A 16 -38.70 -14.60 5.80
CA THR A 16 -38.74 -15.06 7.19
C THR A 16 -37.85 -14.13 7.99
N GLY A 17 -38.48 -13.36 8.88
CA GLY A 17 -37.84 -12.32 9.68
C GLY A 17 -36.66 -12.83 10.49
N LEU A 18 -35.47 -12.36 10.13
CA LEU A 18 -34.45 -12.02 11.09
C LEU A 18 -34.75 -10.59 11.52
N ALA A 19 -35.03 -10.41 12.80
CA ALA A 19 -35.19 -9.10 13.41
C ALA A 19 -33.95 -8.25 13.06
N CYS A 20 -34.14 -7.21 12.23
CA CYS A 20 -33.25 -6.07 12.25
C CYS A 20 -33.46 -5.40 13.61
N GLN A 21 -32.52 -5.59 14.53
CA GLN A 21 -32.33 -4.60 15.58
C GLN A 21 -31.63 -3.42 14.92
N ASP A 22 -32.41 -2.40 14.58
CA ASP A 22 -31.95 -1.03 14.48
C ASP A 22 -31.52 -0.60 15.89
N ASP A 23 -30.27 -0.87 16.24
CA ASP A 23 -29.59 -0.25 17.38
C ASP A 23 -28.32 0.43 16.82
N ASP A 24 -28.51 1.51 16.06
CA ASP A 24 -27.45 2.48 15.72
C ASP A 24 -27.11 3.34 16.96
N GLU A 25 -26.88 2.68 18.10
CA GLU A 25 -26.19 3.29 19.23
C GLU A 25 -24.71 3.32 18.83
N THR A 26 -24.25 4.46 18.29
CA THR A 26 -22.82 4.71 18.14
C THR A 26 -22.18 4.56 19.51
N THR A 27 -21.60 3.39 19.77
CA THR A 27 -21.02 3.07 21.07
C THR A 27 -19.80 3.96 21.23
N VAL A 28 -19.95 5.07 21.97
CA VAL A 28 -18.84 5.99 22.22
C VAL A 28 -17.85 5.27 23.14
N ILE A 29 -16.69 4.91 22.58
CA ILE A 29 -15.63 4.26 23.34
C ILE A 29 -14.87 5.36 24.10
N PRO A 30 -14.79 5.29 25.44
CA PRO A 30 -14.14 6.32 26.23
C PRO A 30 -12.65 6.37 25.89
N LYS A 31 -12.14 7.57 25.61
CA LYS A 31 -10.71 7.81 25.42
C LYS A 31 -9.99 7.74 26.77
N PRO A 32 -8.78 7.17 26.85
CA PRO A 32 -8.02 7.19 28.08
C PRO A 32 -7.57 8.62 28.39
N GLU A 33 -7.49 8.96 29.68
CA GLU A 33 -6.99 10.24 30.14
C GLU A 33 -5.45 10.29 30.10
N GLY A 34 -4.89 11.51 30.15
CA GLY A 34 -3.44 11.69 30.31
C GLY A 34 -2.60 11.49 29.05
N ILE A 35 -3.22 11.40 27.86
CA ILE A 35 -2.48 11.38 26.59
C ILE A 35 -1.78 12.73 26.39
N THR A 36 -0.48 12.69 26.11
CA THR A 36 0.28 13.88 25.71
C THR A 36 0.77 13.75 24.28
N TYR A 37 0.81 14.88 23.56
CA TYR A 37 1.21 14.93 22.16
C TYR A 37 2.56 15.62 22.00
N GLY A 38 3.29 15.23 20.96
CA GLY A 38 4.58 15.82 20.64
C GLY A 38 5.00 15.55 19.21
N THR A 39 6.28 15.79 18.95
CA THR A 39 6.91 15.50 17.67
C THR A 39 8.31 14.96 17.88
N VAL A 40 8.78 14.14 16.95
CA VAL A 40 10.16 13.64 16.92
C VAL A 40 10.70 13.70 15.49
N THR A 41 12.02 13.80 15.34
CA THR A 41 12.68 13.81 14.04
C THR A 41 13.60 12.60 13.93
N ASP A 42 13.51 11.86 12.83
CA ASP A 42 14.43 10.75 12.54
C ASP A 42 15.79 11.26 12.02
N LYS A 43 16.76 10.36 11.86
CA LYS A 43 18.11 10.72 11.39
C LYS A 43 18.14 11.18 9.93
N GLY A 44 17.08 10.92 9.17
CA GLY A 44 16.91 11.40 7.79
C GLY A 44 16.23 12.77 7.70
N GLY A 45 15.87 13.39 8.83
CA GLY A 45 15.19 14.69 8.87
C GLY A 45 13.67 14.61 8.72
N ASN A 46 13.07 13.42 8.68
CA ASN A 46 11.61 13.32 8.69
C ASN A 46 11.07 13.65 10.07
N VAL A 47 10.12 14.58 10.14
CA VAL A 47 9.39 14.92 11.36
C VAL A 47 8.12 14.09 11.46
N TYR A 48 7.86 13.53 12.63
CA TYR A 48 6.68 12.72 12.94
C TYR A 48 5.98 13.31 14.17
N LYS A 49 4.66 13.31 14.15
CA LYS A 49 3.84 13.46 15.36
C LYS A 49 4.03 12.25 16.28
N THR A 50 3.87 12.48 17.58
CA THR A 50 3.91 11.43 18.61
C THR A 50 2.76 11.61 19.59
N LEU A 51 2.37 10.51 20.23
CA LEU A 51 1.49 10.51 21.38
C LEU A 51 2.02 9.57 22.47
N THR A 52 1.89 9.96 23.72
CA THR A 52 2.26 9.16 24.88
C THR A 52 1.01 8.61 25.53
N ILE A 53 0.96 7.28 25.70
CA ILE A 53 -0.16 6.54 26.27
C ILE A 53 0.39 5.70 27.42
N GLY A 54 -0.02 6.03 28.65
CA GLY A 54 0.64 5.50 29.85
C GLY A 54 2.14 5.83 29.83
N ASN A 55 2.98 4.79 29.76
CA ASN A 55 4.44 4.93 29.76
C ASN A 55 5.08 4.78 28.38
N GLN A 56 4.30 4.59 27.32
CA GLN A 56 4.81 4.37 25.96
C GLN A 56 4.58 5.60 25.09
N THR A 57 5.62 6.05 24.39
CA THR A 57 5.50 7.10 23.38
C THR A 57 5.53 6.50 21.98
N TRP A 58 4.40 6.59 21.28
CA TRP A 58 4.23 6.05 19.93
C TRP A 58 4.37 7.14 18.87
N LEU A 59 4.87 6.76 17.69
CA LEU A 59 4.65 7.60 16.51
C LEU A 59 3.16 7.63 16.18
N ALA A 60 2.65 8.82 15.87
CA ALA A 60 1.31 9.09 15.35
C ALA A 60 1.28 9.11 13.80
N GLU A 61 2.42 8.90 13.15
CA GLU A 61 2.54 8.73 11.70
C GLU A 61 3.39 7.50 11.37
N ASN A 62 3.22 6.95 10.17
CA ASN A 62 4.02 5.80 9.73
C ASN A 62 5.48 6.23 9.54
N PHE A 63 6.41 5.45 10.09
CA PHE A 63 7.84 5.65 9.87
C PHE A 63 8.16 5.55 8.37
N ARG A 64 8.92 6.50 7.85
CA ARG A 64 9.16 6.66 6.40
C ARG A 64 10.64 6.88 6.05
N TYR A 65 11.55 6.44 6.91
CA TYR A 65 12.98 6.49 6.61
C TYR A 65 13.37 5.47 5.54
N ARG A 66 14.11 5.91 4.52
CA ARG A 66 14.70 5.01 3.51
C ARG A 66 16.15 4.70 3.91
N PRO A 67 16.50 3.43 4.21
CA PRO A 67 17.88 3.02 4.41
C PRO A 67 18.78 3.34 3.24
N ASP A 68 20.07 3.54 3.53
CA ASP A 68 21.07 3.60 2.48
C ASP A 68 21.13 2.27 1.75
N GLU A 69 21.27 2.31 0.42
CA GLU A 69 21.29 1.12 -0.45
C GLU A 69 20.02 0.25 -0.38
N ALA A 70 18.89 0.77 0.12
CA ALA A 70 17.64 0.01 0.14
C ALA A 70 17.21 -0.43 -1.27
N THR A 71 16.79 -1.68 -1.38
CA THR A 71 16.29 -2.29 -2.62
C THR A 71 14.78 -2.55 -2.52
N ALA A 72 14.16 -3.01 -3.61
CA ALA A 72 12.76 -3.44 -3.61
C ALA A 72 12.48 -4.68 -2.72
N ALA A 73 13.52 -5.36 -2.22
CA ALA A 73 13.37 -6.42 -1.22
C ALA A 73 13.23 -5.85 0.20
N ASP A 74 13.77 -4.66 0.45
CA ASP A 74 13.73 -4.02 1.77
C ASP A 74 12.43 -3.23 1.95
N LEU A 75 12.05 -2.46 0.93
CA LEU A 75 10.88 -1.60 1.00
C LEU A 75 10.30 -1.30 -0.37
N VAL A 76 9.00 -1.04 -0.38
CA VAL A 76 8.21 -0.66 -1.56
C VAL A 76 7.16 0.38 -1.18
N THR A 77 6.53 1.00 -2.16
CA THR A 77 5.22 1.65 -1.99
C THR A 77 4.12 0.66 -2.41
N TYR A 78 2.85 1.09 -2.57
CA TYR A 78 1.75 0.22 -3.00
C TYR A 78 1.82 -0.17 -4.50
N GLY A 79 2.99 -0.63 -4.92
CA GLY A 79 3.32 -0.93 -6.31
C GLY A 79 3.49 0.30 -7.17
N GLU A 80 3.76 1.46 -6.57
CA GLU A 80 3.99 2.72 -7.29
C GLU A 80 5.49 2.94 -7.61
N SER A 81 6.42 2.31 -6.88
CA SER A 81 7.86 2.20 -7.20
C SER A 81 8.43 0.84 -6.80
N TYR A 82 9.43 0.35 -7.56
CA TYR A 82 10.14 -0.92 -7.40
C TYR A 82 11.64 -0.69 -7.15
N GLY A 83 11.97 0.14 -6.16
CA GLY A 83 13.35 0.30 -5.68
C GLY A 83 14.08 1.54 -6.18
N GLY A 84 13.38 2.50 -6.82
CA GLY A 84 13.88 3.86 -7.05
C GLY A 84 14.75 4.03 -8.29
N THR A 85 14.82 3.03 -9.17
CA THR A 85 15.59 3.10 -10.43
C THR A 85 14.71 3.41 -11.65
N GLU A 86 13.40 3.53 -11.45
CA GLU A 86 12.42 3.62 -12.54
C GLU A 86 12.64 4.83 -13.43
N ARG A 87 13.09 5.96 -12.86
CA ARG A 87 13.36 7.17 -13.64
C ARG A 87 14.46 6.92 -14.66
N ALA A 88 15.57 6.33 -14.23
CA ALA A 88 16.66 5.95 -15.12
C ALA A 88 16.25 4.90 -16.16
N ILE A 89 15.28 4.02 -15.83
CA ILE A 89 14.74 3.04 -16.77
C ILE A 89 13.86 3.72 -17.84
N LEU A 90 12.94 4.60 -17.43
CA LEU A 90 11.98 5.26 -18.32
C LEU A 90 12.65 6.34 -19.20
N GLU A 91 13.64 7.04 -18.67
CA GLU A 91 14.40 8.06 -19.41
C GLU A 91 15.62 7.46 -20.14
N GLY A 92 15.93 6.18 -19.90
CA GLY A 92 17.09 5.50 -20.44
C GLY A 92 16.86 4.79 -21.78
N THR A 93 17.96 4.25 -22.32
CA THR A 93 17.96 3.52 -23.60
C THR A 93 18.09 2.00 -23.44
N ASN A 94 18.21 1.48 -22.22
CA ASN A 94 18.33 0.05 -21.95
C ASN A 94 16.95 -0.65 -22.01
N MET A 95 16.63 -1.20 -23.17
CA MET A 95 15.34 -1.85 -23.39
C MET A 95 15.16 -3.16 -22.59
N ASN A 96 16.23 -3.84 -22.19
CA ASN A 96 16.10 -5.02 -21.33
C ASN A 96 15.61 -4.65 -19.93
N SER A 97 16.12 -3.54 -19.39
CA SER A 97 15.65 -2.98 -18.11
C SER A 97 14.21 -2.48 -18.23
N TYR A 98 13.88 -1.77 -19.31
CA TYR A 98 12.52 -1.29 -19.59
C TYR A 98 11.50 -2.43 -19.69
N GLN A 99 11.83 -3.48 -20.44
CA GLN A 99 10.97 -4.65 -20.58
C GLN A 99 10.79 -5.39 -19.25
N THR A 100 11.83 -5.45 -18.43
CA THR A 100 11.74 -6.05 -17.08
C THR A 100 10.84 -5.24 -16.17
N PHE A 101 10.96 -3.91 -16.21
CA PHE A 101 10.03 -3.01 -15.53
C PHE A 101 8.59 -3.23 -16.01
N CYS A 102 8.34 -3.21 -17.33
CA CYS A 102 7.02 -3.42 -17.93
C CYS A 102 6.34 -4.74 -17.54
N ARG A 103 7.12 -5.79 -17.24
CA ARG A 103 6.61 -7.09 -16.79
C ARG A 103 6.21 -7.11 -15.32
N ASN A 104 6.83 -6.27 -14.49
CA ASN A 104 6.55 -6.18 -13.06
C ASN A 104 5.22 -5.44 -12.81
N TYR A 105 4.74 -5.47 -11.55
CA TYR A 105 3.44 -4.89 -11.21
C TYR A 105 3.37 -3.37 -11.48
N SER A 106 4.41 -2.62 -11.11
CA SER A 106 4.45 -1.16 -11.29
C SER A 106 4.48 -0.77 -12.77
N GLY A 107 5.29 -1.47 -13.58
CA GLY A 107 5.34 -1.24 -15.02
C GLY A 107 4.05 -1.62 -15.75
N ARG A 108 3.33 -2.65 -15.29
CA ARG A 108 2.00 -2.97 -15.83
C ARG A 108 0.99 -1.85 -15.60
N LYS A 109 1.01 -1.18 -14.44
CA LYS A 109 0.16 0.00 -14.16
C LYS A 109 0.55 1.19 -15.02
N PHE A 110 1.84 1.47 -15.16
CA PHE A 110 2.35 2.49 -16.06
C PHE A 110 1.86 2.25 -17.50
N LEU A 111 2.01 1.02 -18.01
CA LEU A 111 1.57 0.66 -19.35
C LEU A 111 0.06 0.76 -19.54
N LEU A 112 -0.73 0.41 -18.52
CA LEU A 112 -2.18 0.55 -18.58
C LEU A 112 -2.55 2.02 -18.81
N TYR A 113 -2.04 2.92 -17.97
CA TYR A 113 -2.28 4.36 -18.12
C TYR A 113 -1.78 4.89 -19.47
N LEU A 114 -0.55 4.56 -19.87
CA LEU A 114 0.01 5.01 -21.15
C LEU A 114 -0.85 4.57 -22.34
N ARG A 115 -1.33 3.33 -22.35
CA ARG A 115 -2.19 2.80 -23.42
C ARG A 115 -3.55 3.47 -23.44
N GLU A 116 -4.15 3.72 -22.28
CA GLU A 116 -5.40 4.47 -22.17
C GLU A 116 -5.24 5.89 -22.75
N GLN A 117 -4.14 6.58 -22.45
CA GLN A 117 -3.88 7.92 -22.99
C GLN A 117 -3.65 7.91 -24.51
N LEU A 118 -2.94 6.89 -25.04
CA LEU A 118 -2.75 6.72 -26.48
C LEU A 118 -4.09 6.51 -27.20
N LEU A 119 -4.94 5.59 -26.69
CA LEU A 119 -6.24 5.30 -27.28
C LEU A 119 -7.19 6.52 -27.20
N ALA A 120 -7.23 7.20 -26.06
CA ALA A 120 -8.04 8.41 -25.90
C ALA A 120 -7.59 9.55 -26.83
N ALA A 121 -6.28 9.67 -27.08
CA ALA A 121 -5.76 10.64 -28.05
C ALA A 121 -6.14 10.30 -29.49
N ASP A 122 -6.13 9.02 -29.85
CA ASP A 122 -6.58 8.53 -31.16
C ASP A 122 -8.07 8.78 -31.39
N GLU A 123 -8.92 8.43 -30.41
CA GLU A 123 -10.37 8.69 -30.45
C GLU A 123 -10.68 10.18 -30.59
N ALA A 124 -9.85 11.05 -30.01
CA ALA A 124 -9.95 12.50 -30.14
C ALA A 124 -9.39 13.05 -31.48
N GLY A 125 -8.87 12.19 -32.36
CA GLY A 125 -8.29 12.56 -33.65
C GLY A 125 -6.91 13.22 -33.55
N ARG A 126 -6.21 13.11 -32.42
CA ARG A 126 -4.89 13.74 -32.19
C ARG A 126 -3.72 12.93 -32.74
N LEU A 127 -3.92 11.62 -32.99
CA LEU A 127 -2.87 10.70 -33.47
C LEU A 127 -3.07 10.27 -34.92
N ASN A 128 -3.47 11.21 -35.79
CA ASN A 128 -3.64 10.94 -37.21
C ASN A 128 -2.27 10.84 -37.92
N THR A 129 -1.86 9.62 -38.25
CA THR A 129 -0.57 9.34 -38.91
C THR A 129 -0.76 8.80 -40.32
N SER A 130 0.15 9.17 -41.19
CA SER A 130 0.35 8.64 -42.55
C SER A 130 1.09 7.28 -42.55
N SER A 131 1.64 6.86 -41.41
CA SER A 131 2.29 5.57 -41.22
C SER A 131 1.33 4.40 -41.42
N PRO A 132 1.76 3.29 -42.03
CA PRO A 132 0.96 2.06 -42.08
C PRO A 132 0.79 1.40 -40.71
N TYR A 133 1.56 1.82 -39.70
CA TYR A 133 1.46 1.34 -38.33
C TYR A 133 0.65 2.36 -37.50
N GLY A 134 -0.64 2.13 -37.29
CA GLY A 134 -1.49 3.05 -36.51
C GLY A 134 -1.29 2.94 -34.99
N VAL A 135 -2.18 3.61 -34.24
CA VAL A 135 -2.11 3.65 -32.77
C VAL A 135 -2.21 2.27 -32.12
N ASP A 136 -3.02 1.34 -32.67
CA ASP A 136 -3.08 -0.05 -32.20
C ASP A 136 -1.71 -0.75 -32.18
N TRP A 137 -0.88 -0.48 -33.19
CA TRP A 137 0.48 -1.01 -33.25
C TRP A 137 1.36 -0.38 -32.18
N ILE A 138 1.28 0.94 -32.00
CA ILE A 138 2.03 1.68 -30.98
C ILE A 138 1.68 1.16 -29.57
N VAL A 139 0.38 1.03 -29.26
CA VAL A 139 -0.16 0.46 -28.01
C VAL A 139 0.40 -0.94 -27.71
N THR A 140 0.63 -1.73 -28.76
CA THR A 140 1.26 -3.05 -28.64
C THR A 140 2.76 -2.93 -28.38
N GLN A 141 3.45 -2.02 -29.06
CA GLN A 141 4.92 -1.86 -28.95
C GLN A 141 5.40 -1.23 -27.65
N VAL A 142 4.60 -0.37 -27.01
CA VAL A 142 5.03 0.34 -25.79
C VAL A 142 5.36 -0.60 -24.63
N GLY A 143 4.98 -1.88 -24.66
CA GLY A 143 5.45 -2.87 -23.67
C GLY A 143 6.89 -3.35 -23.88
N ASN A 144 7.46 -3.13 -25.06
CA ASN A 144 8.80 -3.58 -25.45
C ASN A 144 9.78 -2.43 -25.63
N TYR A 145 9.28 -1.27 -26.02
CA TYR A 145 10.05 -0.07 -26.35
C TYR A 145 9.42 1.16 -25.71
N THR A 146 10.25 2.11 -25.28
CA THR A 146 9.75 3.43 -24.88
C THR A 146 9.31 4.20 -26.13
N ILE A 147 8.41 5.18 -25.99
CA ILE A 147 8.03 6.05 -27.11
C ILE A 147 9.26 6.76 -27.73
N PRO A 148 10.19 7.35 -26.93
CA PRO A 148 11.43 7.89 -27.47
C PRO A 148 12.24 6.89 -28.30
N ASN A 149 12.29 5.62 -27.88
CA ASN A 149 12.98 4.57 -28.63
C ASN A 149 12.27 4.25 -29.96
N LEU A 150 10.94 4.14 -29.97
CA LEU A 150 10.18 3.91 -31.21
C LEU A 150 10.38 5.02 -32.24
N LEU A 151 10.35 6.27 -31.78
CA LEU A 151 10.57 7.45 -32.62
C LEU A 151 11.99 7.52 -33.19
N SER A 152 12.98 6.90 -32.53
CA SER A 152 14.37 6.87 -33.02
C SER A 152 14.55 6.12 -34.34
N TYR A 153 13.57 5.30 -34.73
CA TYR A 153 13.54 4.60 -36.02
C TYR A 153 12.98 5.46 -37.17
N ASN A 154 12.75 6.76 -36.95
CA ASN A 154 12.09 7.69 -37.90
C ASN A 154 10.70 7.20 -38.35
N MET A 155 9.99 6.52 -37.44
CA MET A 155 8.59 6.16 -37.61
C MET A 155 7.74 7.19 -36.88
N HIS A 156 6.57 7.54 -37.43
CA HIS A 156 5.58 8.41 -36.78
C HIS A 156 6.05 9.85 -36.53
N ASP A 157 6.96 10.37 -37.36
CA ASP A 157 7.44 11.76 -37.25
C ASP A 157 6.30 12.79 -37.36
N ASP A 158 5.21 12.45 -38.05
CA ASP A 158 4.02 13.29 -38.22
C ASP A 158 3.17 13.47 -36.95
N ILE A 159 3.29 12.55 -35.99
CA ILE A 159 2.60 12.59 -34.70
C ILE A 159 3.58 12.60 -33.51
N LYS A 160 4.86 12.87 -33.77
CA LYS A 160 5.95 12.78 -32.79
C LYS A 160 5.71 13.63 -31.54
N ASP A 161 5.29 14.87 -31.72
CA ASP A 161 5.11 15.80 -30.60
C ASP A 161 3.99 15.34 -29.68
N GLU A 162 2.89 14.83 -30.25
CA GLU A 162 1.76 14.29 -29.48
C GLU A 162 2.16 13.00 -28.73
N LEU A 163 2.89 12.08 -29.40
CA LEU A 163 3.39 10.87 -28.76
C LEU A 163 4.35 11.18 -27.60
N MET A 164 5.25 12.15 -27.78
CA MET A 164 6.16 12.59 -26.71
C MET A 164 5.42 13.28 -25.57
N ALA A 165 4.37 14.06 -25.86
CA ALA A 165 3.54 14.66 -24.83
C ALA A 165 2.83 13.59 -23.98
N ILE A 166 2.22 12.60 -24.62
CA ILE A 166 1.56 11.45 -23.96
C ILE A 166 2.57 10.64 -23.14
N TRP A 167 3.77 10.38 -23.67
CA TRP A 167 4.84 9.71 -22.94
C TRP A 167 5.22 10.45 -21.66
N ASN A 168 5.49 11.75 -21.78
CA ASN A 168 5.91 12.57 -20.65
C ASN A 168 4.80 12.71 -19.60
N ASP A 169 3.55 12.83 -20.02
CA ASP A 169 2.39 12.81 -19.12
C ASP A 169 2.34 11.49 -18.33
N ALA A 170 2.46 10.35 -19.00
CA ALA A 170 2.46 9.04 -18.34
C ALA A 170 3.60 8.87 -17.34
N VAL A 171 4.81 9.33 -17.69
CA VAL A 171 5.97 9.30 -16.78
C VAL A 171 5.72 10.19 -15.56
N ASN A 172 5.21 11.41 -15.76
CA ASN A 172 4.92 12.34 -14.67
C ASN A 172 3.80 11.82 -13.76
N TYR A 173 2.72 11.30 -14.34
CA TYR A 173 1.62 10.69 -13.61
C TYR A 173 2.11 9.53 -12.73
N TYR A 174 2.94 8.64 -13.29
CA TYR A 174 3.52 7.52 -12.55
C TYR A 174 4.29 7.97 -11.29
N PHE A 175 5.19 8.94 -11.42
CA PHE A 175 5.95 9.43 -10.27
C PHE A 175 5.11 10.24 -9.30
N LYS A 176 4.10 10.98 -9.78
CA LYS A 176 3.17 11.71 -8.92
C LYS A 176 2.39 10.76 -8.03
N VAL A 177 1.85 9.67 -8.58
CA VAL A 177 1.08 8.68 -7.80
C VAL A 177 1.96 8.03 -6.72
N ASP A 178 3.23 7.73 -7.00
CA ASP A 178 4.17 7.22 -6.01
C ASP A 178 4.45 8.22 -4.88
N GLN A 179 4.70 9.49 -5.23
CA GLN A 179 4.92 10.56 -4.25
C GLN A 179 3.69 10.85 -3.40
N ASP A 180 2.49 10.85 -4.00
CA ASP A 180 1.23 11.05 -3.28
C ASP A 180 1.01 9.91 -2.26
N TYR A 181 1.32 8.67 -2.62
CA TYR A 181 1.29 7.53 -1.70
C TYR A 181 2.32 7.67 -0.59
N LEU A 182 3.59 7.92 -0.93
CA LEU A 182 4.69 8.02 0.03
C LEU A 182 4.45 9.13 1.06
N THR A 183 3.99 10.28 0.60
CA THR A 183 3.66 11.44 1.47
C THR A 183 2.58 11.07 2.47
N ARG A 184 1.57 10.31 2.05
CA ARG A 184 0.42 9.97 2.89
C ARG A 184 0.67 8.77 3.79
N PHE A 185 1.33 7.72 3.31
CA PHE A 185 1.37 6.42 3.99
C PHE A 185 2.78 5.98 4.40
N GLY A 186 3.83 6.65 3.91
CA GLY A 186 5.20 6.19 4.06
C GLY A 186 5.49 4.97 3.18
N TYR A 187 6.48 4.18 3.59
CA TYR A 187 6.85 2.96 2.90
C TYR A 187 6.18 1.72 3.52
N LEU A 188 6.04 0.69 2.70
CA LEU A 188 5.79 -0.68 3.16
C LEU A 188 7.15 -1.38 3.22
N TYR A 189 7.55 -1.80 4.41
CA TYR A 189 8.83 -2.45 4.65
C TYR A 189 8.66 -3.96 4.77
N SER A 190 9.54 -4.73 4.16
CA SER A 190 9.74 -6.11 4.59
C SER A 190 10.21 -6.15 6.03
N TYR A 191 10.13 -7.30 6.67
CA TYR A 191 10.56 -7.42 8.06
C TYR A 191 12.03 -7.03 8.24
N GLU A 192 12.92 -7.54 7.39
CA GLU A 192 14.35 -7.19 7.41
C GLU A 192 14.59 -5.73 7.02
N GLY A 193 13.83 -5.21 6.04
CA GLY A 193 13.88 -3.80 5.67
C GLY A 193 13.43 -2.86 6.80
N ALA A 194 12.44 -3.27 7.60
CA ALA A 194 11.99 -2.53 8.77
C ALA A 194 13.08 -2.49 9.84
N LEU A 195 13.71 -3.64 10.15
CA LEU A 195 14.83 -3.69 11.07
C LEU A 195 16.02 -2.83 10.61
N LYS A 196 16.35 -2.88 9.32
CA LYS A 196 17.40 -2.05 8.72
C LYS A 196 17.06 -0.55 8.86
N ALA A 197 15.84 -0.15 8.50
CA ALA A 197 15.38 1.23 8.58
C ALA A 197 15.35 1.76 10.01
N VAL A 198 14.93 0.96 10.97
CA VAL A 198 14.94 1.34 12.39
C VAL A 198 16.38 1.52 12.89
N LYS A 199 17.27 0.57 12.58
CA LYS A 199 18.67 0.64 13.00
C LYS A 199 19.38 1.90 12.47
N GLU A 200 19.16 2.23 11.20
CA GLU A 200 19.83 3.34 10.54
C GLU A 200 19.17 4.68 10.86
N GLY A 201 17.83 4.73 10.87
CA GLY A 201 17.07 5.97 10.84
C GLY A 201 16.38 6.36 12.13
N ALA A 202 16.01 5.42 13.01
CA ALA A 202 15.11 5.73 14.12
C ALA A 202 15.65 6.83 15.06
N PRO A 203 14.76 7.70 15.60
CA PRO A 203 15.13 8.64 16.65
C PRO A 203 15.64 7.94 17.91
N GLU A 204 16.37 8.65 18.76
CA GLU A 204 16.95 8.07 19.97
C GLU A 204 15.88 7.51 20.94
N GLY A 205 16.05 6.23 21.30
CA GLY A 205 15.14 5.47 22.16
C GLY A 205 13.94 4.84 21.43
N PHE A 206 13.64 5.28 20.20
CA PHE A 206 12.57 4.68 19.41
C PHE A 206 13.03 3.37 18.77
N HIS A 207 12.15 2.38 18.76
CA HIS A 207 12.41 1.06 18.19
C HIS A 207 11.14 0.45 17.57
N LEU A 208 11.31 -0.66 16.84
CA LEU A 208 10.19 -1.45 16.34
C LEU A 208 9.50 -2.12 17.54
N PRO A 209 8.20 -1.93 17.75
CA PRO A 209 7.50 -2.40 18.93
C PRO A 209 7.51 -3.93 19.02
N THR A 210 7.73 -4.43 20.22
CA THR A 210 7.50 -5.82 20.58
C THR A 210 6.00 -6.14 20.57
N ASP A 211 5.69 -7.44 20.50
CA ASP A 211 4.36 -7.98 20.68
C ASP A 211 3.77 -7.59 22.04
N ALA A 212 4.61 -7.61 23.08
CA ALA A 212 4.24 -7.21 24.43
C ALA A 212 3.89 -5.72 24.52
N GLU A 213 4.64 -4.84 23.85
CA GLU A 213 4.35 -3.40 23.85
C GLU A 213 3.04 -3.06 23.16
N TRP A 214 2.73 -3.73 22.05
CA TRP A 214 1.41 -3.64 21.43
C TRP A 214 0.31 -4.13 22.37
N MET A 215 0.48 -5.27 23.04
CA MET A 215 -0.51 -5.76 24.01
C MET A 215 -0.69 -4.81 25.20
N MET A 216 0.38 -4.15 25.65
CA MET A 216 0.31 -3.10 26.67
C MET A 216 -0.52 -1.90 26.20
N LEU A 217 -0.31 -1.43 24.96
CA LEU A 217 -1.14 -0.40 24.34
C LEU A 217 -2.60 -0.84 24.28
N GLU A 218 -2.87 -2.02 23.71
CA GLU A 218 -4.21 -2.60 23.58
C GLU A 218 -4.93 -2.70 24.94
N ARG A 219 -4.21 -3.13 25.99
CA ARG A 219 -4.73 -3.22 27.35
C ARG A 219 -5.05 -1.85 27.94
N HIS A 220 -4.17 -0.87 27.72
CA HIS A 220 -4.39 0.50 28.17
C HIS A 220 -5.61 1.15 27.47
N LEU A 221 -5.91 0.71 26.26
CA LEU A 221 -7.10 1.11 25.49
C LEU A 221 -8.36 0.30 25.82
N GLY A 222 -8.34 -0.48 26.90
CA GLY A 222 -9.53 -1.16 27.42
C GLY A 222 -9.76 -2.58 26.90
N MET A 223 -8.81 -3.18 26.16
CA MET A 223 -8.92 -4.60 25.77
C MET A 223 -8.90 -5.50 27.01
N ASP A 224 -9.74 -6.53 27.03
CA ASP A 224 -9.76 -7.51 28.12
C ASP A 224 -8.50 -8.37 28.14
N ALA A 225 -8.02 -8.72 29.34
CA ALA A 225 -6.81 -9.50 29.50
C ALA A 225 -6.93 -10.91 28.90
N GLY A 226 -8.12 -11.52 28.92
CA GLY A 226 -8.38 -12.82 28.32
C GLY A 226 -8.37 -12.82 26.80
N GLU A 227 -8.47 -11.64 26.17
CA GLU A 227 -8.41 -11.48 24.71
C GLU A 227 -7.01 -11.12 24.20
N LEU A 228 -6.08 -10.69 25.07
CA LEU A 228 -4.77 -10.14 24.65
C LEU A 228 -3.93 -11.11 23.80
N GLU A 229 -3.96 -12.39 24.10
CA GLU A 229 -3.08 -13.37 23.44
C GLU A 229 -3.68 -13.98 22.17
N GLY A 230 -4.94 -13.66 21.84
CA GLY A 230 -5.61 -14.19 20.65
C GLY A 230 -4.78 -14.00 19.39
N LEU A 231 -4.57 -15.08 18.63
CA LEU A 231 -3.79 -15.09 17.39
C LEU A 231 -4.70 -15.46 16.22
N GLU A 232 -4.43 -14.86 15.06
CA GLU A 232 -5.22 -14.94 13.83
C GLU A 232 -6.66 -14.40 13.93
N ASN A 233 -7.00 -13.72 15.03
CA ASN A 233 -8.36 -13.23 15.31
C ASN A 233 -8.42 -11.71 15.55
N TRP A 234 -9.59 -11.12 15.31
CA TRP A 234 -9.93 -9.76 15.75
C TRP A 234 -10.27 -9.75 17.24
N ARG A 235 -9.78 -8.75 17.98
CA ARG A 235 -9.85 -8.72 19.45
C ARG A 235 -10.25 -7.34 19.94
N GLY A 236 -11.10 -7.31 20.97
CA GLY A 236 -11.56 -6.10 21.64
C GLY A 236 -12.15 -5.04 20.70
N HIS A 237 -12.08 -3.78 21.13
CA HIS A 237 -12.58 -2.60 20.44
C HIS A 237 -11.54 -1.46 20.35
N ALA A 238 -10.32 -1.72 20.82
CA ALA A 238 -9.24 -0.73 20.87
C ALA A 238 -8.82 -0.22 19.47
N GLY A 239 -9.18 -0.95 18.40
CA GLY A 239 -8.90 -0.55 17.03
C GLY A 239 -9.58 0.77 16.67
N GLU A 240 -10.83 1.02 17.13
CA GLU A 240 -11.54 2.28 16.92
C GLU A 240 -10.75 3.49 17.44
N LEU A 241 -10.19 3.38 18.65
CA LEU A 241 -9.40 4.45 19.25
C LEU A 241 -8.11 4.74 18.49
N LEU A 242 -7.58 3.77 17.76
CA LEU A 242 -6.37 3.93 16.95
C LEU A 242 -6.63 4.48 15.53
N LYS A 243 -7.89 4.54 15.07
CA LYS A 243 -8.24 5.08 13.75
C LYS A 243 -8.05 6.60 13.70
N THR A 244 -8.01 7.13 12.48
CA THR A 244 -8.06 8.57 12.23
C THR A 244 -9.45 9.14 12.52
N GLY A 245 -9.52 10.42 12.90
CA GLY A 245 -10.79 11.15 13.04
C GLY A 245 -11.17 11.44 14.49
N GLU A 246 -12.38 11.96 14.70
CA GLU A 246 -12.80 12.52 15.98
C GLU A 246 -12.86 11.52 17.13
N GLN A 247 -13.17 10.24 16.85
CA GLN A 247 -13.14 9.18 17.86
C GLN A 247 -11.72 8.68 18.16
N GLY A 248 -10.78 8.91 17.24
CA GLY A 248 -9.39 8.53 17.41
C GLY A 248 -8.71 9.30 18.55
N ILE A 249 -7.68 8.69 19.13
CA ILE A 249 -6.84 9.32 20.16
C ILE A 249 -5.67 10.11 19.57
N GLY A 250 -5.56 10.15 18.23
CA GLY A 250 -4.42 10.74 17.52
C GLY A 250 -3.28 9.75 17.29
N PHE A 251 -3.50 8.44 17.46
CA PHE A 251 -2.57 7.44 16.92
C PHE A 251 -2.60 7.44 15.39
N ASP A 252 -3.75 7.76 14.79
CA ASP A 252 -3.94 7.94 13.35
C ASP A 252 -3.37 6.78 12.52
N ALA A 253 -3.93 5.58 12.69
CA ALA A 253 -3.58 4.43 11.86
C ALA A 253 -3.89 4.70 10.37
N LEU A 254 -2.85 5.03 9.60
CA LEU A 254 -2.99 5.35 8.17
C LEU A 254 -3.10 4.07 7.36
N TYR A 255 -4.22 3.92 6.64
CA TYR A 255 -4.56 2.71 5.86
C TYR A 255 -3.74 2.57 4.57
N GLY A 256 -2.42 2.41 4.68
CA GLY A 256 -1.51 2.20 3.55
C GLY A 256 -1.71 0.87 2.82
N GLY A 257 -2.49 -0.05 3.40
CA GLY A 257 -2.62 -1.41 2.90
C GLY A 257 -1.35 -2.22 3.17
N ALA A 258 -1.15 -3.25 2.35
CA ALA A 258 -0.02 -4.16 2.47
C ALA A 258 0.48 -4.65 1.11
N ALA A 259 1.76 -5.01 1.05
CA ALA A 259 2.28 -5.89 0.03
C ALA A 259 2.32 -7.31 0.61
N VAL A 260 1.58 -8.25 0.03
CA VAL A 260 1.47 -9.63 0.51
C VAL A 260 1.73 -10.62 -0.63
N TYR A 261 1.80 -11.90 -0.29
CA TYR A 261 1.89 -12.96 -1.29
C TYR A 261 0.65 -12.96 -2.17
N ALA A 262 0.82 -13.05 -3.49
CA ALA A 262 -0.28 -13.30 -4.39
C ALA A 262 -0.77 -14.75 -4.22
N LEU A 263 -1.98 -14.93 -3.69
CA LEU A 263 -2.67 -16.22 -3.76
C LEU A 263 -3.45 -16.25 -5.08
N SER A 264 -3.00 -17.08 -6.01
CA SER A 264 -3.79 -17.75 -7.06
C SER A 264 -5.03 -17.01 -7.63
N THR A 265 -4.87 -16.45 -8.83
CA THR A 265 -5.87 -16.32 -9.92
C THR A 265 -7.32 -15.93 -9.59
N ALA A 266 -7.56 -14.61 -9.64
CA ALA A 266 -8.71 -13.95 -10.28
C ALA A 266 -8.50 -12.42 -10.22
N TYR A 267 -7.88 -11.93 -9.14
CA TYR A 267 -7.60 -10.51 -8.88
C TYR A 267 -6.12 -10.17 -8.63
N ASN A 268 -5.24 -11.18 -8.70
CA ASN A 268 -3.76 -11.19 -8.73
C ASN A 268 -3.02 -9.87 -8.40
N SER A 269 -3.29 -9.26 -7.25
CA SER A 269 -2.58 -8.07 -6.79
C SER A 269 -1.81 -8.39 -5.52
N ARG A 270 -0.48 -8.30 -5.62
CA ARG A 270 0.45 -8.29 -4.48
C ARG A 270 0.07 -7.23 -3.45
N TYR A 271 -0.66 -6.19 -3.86
CA TYR A 271 -1.00 -5.04 -3.04
C TYR A 271 -2.48 -5.05 -2.69
N VAL A 272 -2.80 -5.03 -1.40
CA VAL A 272 -4.16 -5.23 -0.90
C VAL A 272 -4.55 -4.19 0.16
N TYR A 273 -5.85 -3.86 0.21
CA TYR A 273 -6.48 -3.06 1.27
C TYR A 273 -5.94 -1.63 1.45
N LYS A 274 -5.40 -0.99 0.40
CA LYS A 274 -5.13 0.46 0.42
C LYS A 274 -6.41 1.24 0.71
N ASN A 275 -6.33 2.22 1.61
CA ASN A 275 -7.44 3.00 2.16
C ASN A 275 -8.41 2.23 3.07
N GLU A 276 -8.17 0.94 3.33
CA GLU A 276 -9.07 0.09 4.12
C GLU A 276 -8.39 -0.55 5.34
N GLY A 277 -7.09 -0.87 5.25
CA GLY A 277 -6.35 -1.53 6.33
C GLY A 277 -4.97 -0.92 6.58
N ALA A 278 -4.59 -0.87 7.85
CA ALA A 278 -3.26 -0.51 8.31
C ALA A 278 -2.61 -1.73 8.96
N TYR A 279 -1.42 -2.09 8.49
CA TYR A 279 -0.68 -3.27 8.93
C TYR A 279 0.65 -2.84 9.53
N PHE A 280 0.97 -3.37 10.71
CA PHE A 280 2.18 -3.00 11.44
C PHE A 280 2.95 -4.21 11.93
N TRP A 281 4.24 -4.24 11.64
CA TRP A 281 5.14 -5.24 12.19
C TRP A 281 5.32 -5.09 13.70
N SER A 282 5.59 -6.23 14.34
CA SER A 282 6.28 -6.28 15.63
C SER A 282 7.68 -6.83 15.46
N SER A 283 8.58 -6.54 16.41
CA SER A 283 9.95 -7.08 16.42
C SER A 283 10.05 -8.53 16.86
N ASP A 284 8.99 -9.08 17.46
CA ASP A 284 8.93 -10.48 17.85
C ASP A 284 8.49 -11.38 16.69
N GLN A 285 8.96 -12.61 16.74
CA GLN A 285 8.63 -13.66 15.79
C GLN A 285 8.08 -14.89 16.51
N ILE A 286 7.25 -15.65 15.80
CA ILE A 286 6.80 -16.96 16.21
C ILE A 286 7.63 -18.00 15.44
N VAL A 287 8.37 -18.81 16.19
CA VAL A 287 9.12 -19.94 15.63
C VAL A 287 8.14 -21.04 15.24
N ILE A 288 8.17 -21.47 13.98
CA ILE A 288 7.34 -22.56 13.44
C ILE A 288 8.13 -23.85 13.39
N SER A 289 9.41 -23.76 13.00
CA SER A 289 10.37 -24.86 13.00
C SER A 289 11.78 -24.32 13.11
N ASP A 290 12.78 -25.20 13.18
CA ASP A 290 14.20 -24.85 13.26
C ASP A 290 14.68 -23.90 12.15
N SER A 291 13.99 -23.85 11.02
CA SER A 291 14.34 -23.04 9.85
C SER A 291 13.27 -22.03 9.43
N LEU A 292 12.13 -21.98 10.12
CA LEU A 292 11.00 -21.13 9.75
C LEU A 292 10.48 -20.34 10.95
N SER A 293 10.37 -19.03 10.75
CA SER A 293 9.72 -18.11 11.68
C SER A 293 8.76 -17.21 10.93
N ASN A 294 7.67 -16.82 11.59
CA ASN A 294 6.75 -15.80 11.11
C ASN A 294 6.88 -14.54 11.97
N GLY A 295 6.80 -13.38 11.34
CA GLY A 295 6.64 -12.11 12.03
C GLY A 295 5.21 -11.96 12.54
N ILE A 296 5.07 -11.24 13.66
CA ILE A 296 3.76 -10.89 14.20
C ILE A 296 3.32 -9.53 13.64
N VAL A 297 2.06 -9.41 13.28
CA VAL A 297 1.48 -8.24 12.60
C VAL A 297 0.18 -7.83 13.28
N ARG A 298 0.00 -6.52 13.45
CA ARG A 298 -1.28 -5.91 13.81
C ARG A 298 -1.98 -5.43 12.56
N ASN A 299 -3.27 -5.68 12.45
CA ASN A 299 -4.14 -5.10 11.44
C ASN A 299 -5.25 -4.29 12.13
N ILE A 300 -5.32 -3.01 11.75
CA ILE A 300 -6.39 -2.08 12.09
C ILE A 300 -7.16 -1.80 10.80
N SER A 301 -8.47 -2.10 10.79
CA SER A 301 -9.32 -1.99 9.60
C SER A 301 -10.34 -0.87 9.76
N LEU A 302 -10.67 -0.22 8.65
CA LEU A 302 -11.81 0.69 8.58
C LEU A 302 -13.11 0.02 9.04
N TYR A 303 -13.28 -1.26 8.73
CA TYR A 303 -14.53 -2.02 8.89
C TYR A 303 -14.63 -2.83 10.18
N HIS A 304 -13.66 -2.73 11.09
CA HIS A 304 -13.66 -3.50 12.32
C HIS A 304 -13.24 -2.63 13.51
N SER A 305 -13.88 -2.84 14.66
CA SER A 305 -13.60 -2.07 15.89
C SER A 305 -12.41 -2.60 16.67
N GLY A 306 -12.21 -3.91 16.65
CA GLY A 306 -11.03 -4.55 17.24
C GLY A 306 -9.73 -4.40 16.45
N ILE A 307 -8.68 -5.00 17.00
CA ILE A 307 -7.35 -5.12 16.36
C ILE A 307 -7.13 -6.59 16.06
N ARG A 308 -6.74 -6.93 14.82
CA ARG A 308 -6.36 -8.29 14.47
C ARG A 308 -4.89 -8.49 14.73
N ARG A 309 -4.55 -9.48 15.56
CA ARG A 309 -3.17 -9.96 15.74
C ARG A 309 -3.01 -11.21 14.90
N MET A 310 -2.08 -11.20 13.95
CA MET A 310 -1.87 -12.28 12.99
C MET A 310 -0.39 -12.53 12.75
N THR A 311 -0.09 -13.64 12.09
CA THR A 311 1.26 -13.98 11.65
C THR A 311 1.42 -13.72 10.16
N SER A 312 2.65 -13.41 9.76
CA SER A 312 3.06 -13.35 8.36
C SER A 312 4.43 -14.00 8.20
N ARG A 313 4.60 -14.84 7.19
CA ARG A 313 5.92 -15.36 6.81
C ARG A 313 6.87 -14.21 6.49
N LEU A 314 8.14 -14.41 6.79
CA LEU A 314 9.16 -13.39 6.50
C LEU A 314 9.61 -13.45 5.03
N ILE A 315 9.63 -14.66 4.45
CA ILE A 315 10.05 -14.92 3.06
C ILE A 315 9.08 -15.90 2.41
N SER A 316 8.66 -15.61 1.18
CA SER A 316 8.03 -16.60 0.31
C SER A 316 9.09 -17.41 -0.44
N THR A 317 9.11 -18.72 -0.22
CA THR A 317 10.09 -19.64 -0.83
C THR A 317 9.92 -19.83 -2.33
N THR A 318 8.82 -19.37 -2.93
CA THR A 318 8.49 -19.63 -4.34
C THR A 318 8.77 -18.45 -5.28
N GLU A 319 8.88 -17.22 -4.79
CA GLU A 319 8.99 -16.02 -5.65
C GLU A 319 9.90 -14.90 -5.12
N ASN A 320 10.63 -15.10 -4.01
CA ASN A 320 11.40 -14.04 -3.33
C ASN A 320 10.56 -12.79 -2.96
N VAL A 321 9.23 -12.92 -2.95
CA VAL A 321 8.33 -11.85 -2.49
C VAL A 321 8.33 -11.84 -0.97
N ARG A 322 8.77 -10.72 -0.42
CA ARG A 322 8.68 -10.44 1.02
C ARG A 322 7.42 -9.63 1.26
N PRO A 323 6.53 -10.06 2.18
CA PRO A 323 5.45 -9.20 2.63
C PRO A 323 6.01 -7.91 3.17
N SER A 324 5.28 -6.84 2.98
CA SER A 324 5.69 -5.53 3.43
C SER A 324 4.53 -4.77 4.02
N TYR A 325 4.76 -4.22 5.21
CA TYR A 325 3.77 -3.53 6.02
C TYR A 325 4.32 -2.18 6.47
N SER A 326 3.44 -1.30 6.94
CA SER A 326 3.86 -0.03 7.53
C SER A 326 4.59 -0.28 8.85
N VAL A 327 5.38 0.71 9.30
CA VAL A 327 6.10 0.65 10.56
C VAL A 327 5.63 1.77 11.49
N ARG A 328 5.37 1.40 12.74
CA ARG A 328 5.17 2.34 13.85
C ARG A 328 6.28 2.11 14.86
N LEU A 329 6.86 3.18 15.39
CA LEU A 329 7.90 3.09 16.41
C LEU A 329 7.33 3.46 17.78
N VAL A 330 7.92 2.87 18.81
CA VAL A 330 7.60 3.13 20.21
C VAL A 330 8.89 3.44 20.98
N LYS A 331 8.76 4.22 22.06
CA LYS A 331 9.81 4.55 23.03
C LYS A 331 9.30 4.40 24.45
#